data_AF-A0A0Q4X881-F1
#
_entry.id   AF-A0A0Q4X881-F1
#
_cell.length_a   1.000
_cell.length_b   1.000
_cell.length_c   1.000
_cell.angle_alpha   90.00
_cell.angle_beta   90.00
_cell.angle_gamma   90.00
#
_symmetry.space_group_name_H-M   'P 1'
#
loop_
_entity.id
_entity.type
_entity.pdbx_description
1 polymer ?
#
loop_
_entity_poly.entity_id
_entity_poly.type
_entity_poly.pdbx_seq_one_letter_code
_entity_poly.pdbx_strand_id
1 'polypeptide(L)'
;MKWRLTPEEQQLQDTLRAAAARLHAVWYRYPVGDKEAARRAEREPVGRRRYVGGGIWHSISGAAPIPVPPRHDVGQALLREVLQAWRTPAWSDISVWDDSRRGPIRRLLKAAGLALQDPDEDGVERADLLVRVAISAIRSQSENPDGRIERLAALPKGVWRVDLSGLMGLREDPPVRKV
;
A
#
# COMPACT_ATOMS: atom_id res chain seq x y z
N MET A 1 33.09 10.70 -2.29
CA MET A 1 32.94 10.52 -3.75
C MET A 1 31.43 10.51 -4.05
N LYS A 2 30.87 11.58 -4.62
CA LYS A 2 29.44 11.63 -4.98
C LYS A 2 29.27 10.95 -6.35
N TRP A 3 28.75 9.73 -6.36
CA TRP A 3 28.32 9.08 -7.60
C TRP A 3 27.25 9.97 -8.24
N ARG A 4 27.52 10.50 -9.44
CA ARG A 4 26.53 11.22 -10.24
C ARG A 4 25.88 10.20 -11.17
N LEU A 5 24.56 10.22 -11.25
CA LEU A 5 23.80 9.47 -12.23
C LEU A 5 24.12 9.99 -13.63
N THR A 6 24.14 9.09 -14.60
CA THR A 6 24.13 9.45 -16.03
C THR A 6 22.82 10.16 -16.38
N PRO A 7 22.78 10.93 -17.49
CA PRO A 7 21.53 11.57 -17.95
C PRO A 7 20.38 10.59 -18.18
N GLU A 8 20.68 9.37 -18.67
CA GLU A 8 19.68 8.32 -18.90
C GLU A 8 19.13 7.76 -17.58
N GLU A 9 20.00 7.53 -16.59
CA GLU A 9 19.58 7.10 -15.25
C GLU A 9 18.75 8.17 -14.54
N GLN A 10 19.12 9.44 -14.70
CA GLN A 10 18.36 10.58 -14.16
C GLN A 10 16.98 10.65 -14.81
N GLN A 11 16.89 10.55 -16.14
CA GLN A 11 15.64 10.53 -16.88
C GLN A 11 14.74 9.38 -16.43
N LEU A 12 15.29 8.16 -16.30
CA LEU A 12 14.56 7.00 -15.80
C LEU A 12 14.05 7.25 -14.37
N GLN A 13 14.88 7.82 -13.50
CA GLN A 13 14.50 8.11 -12.12
C GLN A 13 13.35 9.12 -12.04
N ASP A 14 13.37 10.17 -12.86
CA ASP A 14 12.31 11.18 -12.90
C ASP A 14 11.00 10.60 -13.44
N THR A 15 11.08 9.77 -14.49
CA THR A 15 9.94 9.02 -15.02
C THR A 15 9.32 8.10 -13.97
N LEU A 16 10.13 7.32 -13.24
CA LEU A 16 9.65 6.44 -12.17
C LEU A 16 9.04 7.24 -11.01
N ARG A 17 9.62 8.40 -10.66
CA ARG A 17 9.07 9.29 -9.64
C ARG A 17 7.69 9.82 -10.06
N ALA A 18 7.53 10.22 -11.32
CA ALA A 18 6.25 10.66 -11.87
C ALA A 18 5.21 9.53 -11.88
N ALA A 19 5.60 8.31 -12.27
CA ALA A 19 4.72 7.14 -12.23
C ALA A 19 4.27 6.79 -10.80
N ALA A 20 5.19 6.85 -9.83
CA ALA A 20 4.87 6.65 -8.41
C ALA A 20 3.91 7.72 -7.88
N ALA A 21 4.09 8.98 -8.27
CA ALA A 21 3.18 10.07 -7.92
C ALA A 21 1.80 9.87 -8.55
N ARG A 22 1.73 9.41 -9.80
CA ARG A 22 0.47 9.08 -10.49
C ARG A 22 -0.28 7.94 -9.78
N LEU A 23 0.40 6.84 -9.45
CA LEU A 23 -0.20 5.73 -8.72
C LEU A 23 -0.71 6.18 -7.34
N HIS A 24 0.07 6.98 -6.63
CA HIS A 24 -0.34 7.58 -5.36
C HIS A 24 -1.61 8.44 -5.53
N ALA A 25 -1.65 9.30 -6.56
CA ALA A 25 -2.79 10.18 -6.82
C ALA A 25 -4.04 9.42 -7.25
N VAL A 26 -3.91 8.31 -7.98
CA VAL A 26 -5.02 7.43 -8.35
C VAL A 26 -5.57 6.72 -7.11
N TRP A 27 -4.69 6.14 -6.30
CA TRP A 27 -5.08 5.38 -5.13
C TRP A 27 -5.72 6.25 -4.04
N TYR A 28 -5.10 7.38 -3.73
CA TYR A 28 -5.63 8.37 -2.80
C TYR A 28 -6.39 9.48 -3.52
N ARG A 29 -7.03 9.15 -4.65
CA ARG A 29 -7.96 10.06 -5.31
C ARG A 29 -9.08 10.31 -4.30
N TYR A 30 -9.01 11.45 -3.61
CA TYR A 30 -10.13 11.95 -2.83
C TYR A 30 -11.31 11.99 -3.79
N PRO A 31 -12.39 11.22 -3.57
CA PRO A 31 -13.58 11.44 -4.36
C PRO A 31 -14.05 12.84 -3.98
N VAL A 32 -13.99 13.77 -4.93
CA VAL A 32 -14.63 15.08 -4.79
C VAL A 32 -16.12 14.78 -4.58
N GLY A 33 -16.57 14.81 -3.32
CA GLY A 33 -17.93 14.45 -2.92
C GLY A 33 -18.06 13.38 -1.83
N ASP A 34 -17.01 12.61 -1.49
CA ASP A 34 -17.08 11.62 -0.41
C ASP A 34 -16.85 12.26 0.96
N LYS A 35 -17.85 13.03 1.39
CA LYS A 35 -17.91 13.62 2.74
C LYS A 35 -17.75 12.56 3.84
N GLU A 36 -18.08 11.30 3.55
CA GLU A 36 -17.89 10.16 4.45
C GLU A 36 -16.41 9.82 4.63
N ALA A 37 -15.64 9.75 3.54
CA ALA A 37 -14.20 9.51 3.58
C ALA A 37 -13.44 10.66 4.25
N ALA A 38 -13.86 11.90 4.02
CA ALA A 38 -13.32 13.08 4.71
C ALA A 38 -13.63 13.04 6.22
N ARG A 39 -14.88 12.76 6.59
CA ARG A 39 -15.29 12.60 8.00
C ARG A 39 -14.60 11.41 8.68
N ARG A 40 -14.29 10.34 7.95
CA ARG A 40 -13.54 9.18 8.47
C ARG A 40 -12.06 9.53 8.68
N ALA A 41 -11.45 10.25 7.72
CA ALA A 41 -10.09 10.78 7.87
C ALA A 41 -9.94 11.69 9.09
N GLU A 42 -10.97 12.50 9.38
CA GLU A 42 -11.03 13.35 10.56
C GLU A 42 -11.22 12.56 11.87
N ARG A 43 -11.94 11.44 11.84
CA ARG A 43 -12.24 10.61 13.03
C ARG A 43 -11.16 9.56 13.35
N GLU A 44 -10.39 9.11 12.36
CA GLU A 44 -9.44 7.98 12.51
C GLU A 44 -7.98 8.27 12.08
N PRO A 45 -7.34 9.39 12.51
CA PRO A 45 -5.88 9.48 12.41
C PRO A 45 -5.17 8.54 13.41
N VAL A 46 -5.87 8.17 14.48
CA VAL A 46 -5.42 7.27 15.56
C VAL A 46 -6.04 5.89 15.34
N GLY A 47 -5.23 4.83 15.34
CA GLY A 47 -5.70 3.45 15.23
C GLY A 47 -5.53 2.77 13.86
N ARG A 48 -5.09 3.49 12.81
CA ARG A 48 -4.71 2.87 11.53
C ARG A 48 -3.56 1.88 11.71
N ARG A 49 -3.64 0.73 11.03
CA ARG A 49 -2.59 -0.29 11.07
C ARG A 49 -1.44 0.08 10.14
N ARG A 50 -0.22 -0.09 10.64
CA ARG A 50 1.05 0.08 9.93
C ARG A 50 1.81 -1.23 9.98
N TYR A 51 1.93 -1.87 8.83
CA TYR A 51 2.74 -3.06 8.70
C TYR A 51 4.20 -2.66 8.44
N VAL A 52 5.06 -2.76 9.46
CA VAL A 52 6.48 -2.33 9.40
C VAL A 52 7.36 -3.42 10.00
N GLY A 53 8.42 -3.79 9.29
CA GLY A 53 9.43 -4.73 9.81
C GLY A 53 8.92 -6.16 10.04
N GLY A 54 7.77 -6.54 9.48
CA GLY A 54 7.14 -7.84 9.76
C GLY A 54 6.23 -7.83 10.99
N GLY A 55 5.94 -6.67 11.57
CA GLY A 55 4.96 -6.50 12.65
C GLY A 55 3.85 -5.52 12.28
N ILE A 56 2.78 -5.51 13.09
CA ILE A 56 1.66 -4.58 12.99
C ILE A 56 1.83 -3.49 14.06
N TRP A 57 1.86 -2.25 13.63
CA TRP A 57 1.98 -1.06 14.47
C TRP A 57 0.71 -0.24 14.35
N HIS A 58 0.30 0.46 15.41
CA HIS A 58 -0.84 1.37 15.33
C HIS A 58 -0.33 2.81 15.31
N SER A 59 -0.93 3.65 14.46
CA SER A 59 -0.67 5.08 14.50
C SER A 59 -1.20 5.64 15.82
N ILE A 60 -0.29 6.00 16.73
CA ILE A 60 -0.59 6.73 17.95
C ILE A 60 -0.47 8.23 17.64
N SER A 61 -1.36 9.02 18.22
CA SER A 61 -1.45 10.50 18.11
C SER A 61 -0.08 11.19 17.96
N GLY A 62 0.06 12.06 16.93
CA GLY A 62 1.23 12.93 16.73
C GLY A 62 1.95 12.79 15.38
N ALA A 63 1.69 11.73 14.61
CA ALA A 63 2.23 11.58 13.25
C ALA A 63 1.35 12.29 12.20
N ALA A 64 1.97 12.77 11.11
CA ALA A 64 1.26 13.36 9.98
C ALA A 64 0.09 12.46 9.51
N PRO A 65 -1.05 13.03 9.08
CA PRO A 65 -2.23 12.25 8.70
C PRO A 65 -1.86 11.21 7.64
N ILE A 66 -2.12 9.93 7.93
CA ILE A 66 -2.00 8.87 6.93
C ILE A 66 -3.20 9.03 5.99
N PRO A 67 -3.00 9.18 4.67
CA PRO A 67 -4.10 9.24 3.73
C PRO A 67 -5.06 8.06 3.91
N VAL A 68 -6.36 8.33 3.85
CA VAL A 68 -7.36 7.29 3.94
C VAL A 68 -7.41 6.54 2.61
N PRO A 69 -7.19 5.22 2.58
CA PRO A 69 -7.32 4.43 1.37
C PRO A 69 -8.77 4.38 0.91
N PRO A 70 -8.99 4.07 -0.38
CA PRO A 70 -10.33 3.86 -0.89
C PRO A 70 -10.99 2.65 -0.22
N ARG A 71 -12.32 2.74 -0.07
CA ARG A 71 -13.19 1.61 0.33
C ARG A 71 -13.07 0.44 -0.67
N HIS A 72 -13.47 -0.76 -0.25
CA HIS A 72 -13.31 -2.02 -1.01
C HIS A 72 -13.67 -1.94 -2.50
N ASP A 73 -14.92 -1.58 -2.81
CA ASP A 73 -15.46 -1.48 -4.17
C ASP A 73 -14.70 -0.45 -5.03
N VAL A 74 -14.46 0.74 -4.47
CA VAL A 74 -13.72 1.82 -5.13
C VAL A 74 -12.27 1.41 -5.37
N GLY A 75 -11.62 0.82 -4.37
CA GLY A 75 -10.24 0.34 -4.47
C GLY A 75 -10.08 -0.74 -5.54
N GLN A 76 -11.02 -1.69 -5.60
CA GLN A 76 -11.01 -2.72 -6.65
C GLN A 76 -11.19 -2.11 -8.04
N ALA A 77 -12.11 -1.16 -8.19
CA ALA A 77 -12.32 -0.46 -9.47
C ALA A 77 -11.07 0.29 -9.92
N LEU A 78 -10.43 1.04 -9.01
CA LEU A 78 -9.19 1.78 -9.29
C LEU A 78 -8.04 0.85 -9.68
N LEU A 79 -7.85 -0.26 -8.97
CA LEU A 79 -6.81 -1.24 -9.31
C LEU A 79 -7.05 -1.88 -10.68
N ARG A 80 -8.32 -2.18 -11.00
CA ARG A 80 -8.69 -2.70 -12.32
C ARG A 80 -8.37 -1.69 -13.42
N GLU A 81 -8.74 -0.43 -13.23
CA GLU A 81 -8.44 0.65 -14.17
C GLU A 81 -6.93 0.77 -14.42
N VAL A 82 -6.12 0.81 -13.35
CA VAL A 82 -4.66 0.88 -13.44
C VAL A 82 -4.09 -0.32 -14.20
N LEU A 83 -4.53 -1.54 -13.87
CA LEU A 83 -4.03 -2.76 -14.50
C LEU A 83 -4.47 -2.88 -15.97
N GLN A 84 -5.67 -2.42 -16.33
CA GLN A 84 -6.15 -2.37 -17.72
C GLN A 84 -5.37 -1.33 -18.53
N ALA A 85 -5.11 -0.16 -17.95
CA ALA A 85 -4.36 0.91 -18.58
C ALA A 85 -2.83 0.66 -18.58
N TRP A 86 -2.33 -0.43 -18.00
CA TRP A 86 -0.90 -0.63 -17.74
C TRP A 86 -0.01 -0.55 -18.99
N ARG A 87 -0.53 -0.91 -20.17
CA ARG A 87 0.20 -0.87 -21.45
C ARG A 87 -0.04 0.40 -22.27
N THR A 88 -0.86 1.32 -21.77
CA THR A 88 -1.16 2.59 -22.45
C THR A 88 -0.01 3.59 -22.25
N PRO A 89 0.08 4.67 -23.05
CA PRO A 89 1.09 5.71 -22.88
C PRO A 89 1.13 6.33 -21.48
N ALA A 90 0.03 6.28 -20.72
CA ALA A 90 -0.01 6.79 -19.35
C ALA A 90 0.83 5.94 -18.36
N TRP A 91 1.13 4.70 -18.69
CA TRP A 91 1.85 3.74 -17.84
C TRP A 91 2.98 3.02 -18.58
N SER A 92 3.22 3.33 -19.85
CA SER A 92 4.17 2.61 -20.72
C SER A 92 5.56 2.52 -20.11
N ASP A 93 6.05 3.61 -19.55
CA ASP A 93 7.44 3.70 -19.09
C ASP A 93 7.69 2.81 -17.86
N ILE A 94 6.71 2.78 -16.94
CA ILE A 94 6.77 1.86 -15.81
C ILE A 94 6.48 0.43 -16.24
N SER A 95 5.67 0.23 -17.29
CA SER A 95 5.31 -1.11 -17.76
C SER A 95 6.51 -1.86 -18.34
N VAL A 96 7.39 -1.15 -19.05
CA VAL A 96 8.64 -1.69 -19.60
C VAL A 96 9.61 -2.04 -18.47
N TRP A 97 9.77 -1.13 -17.50
CA TRP A 97 10.59 -1.38 -16.33
C TRP A 97 10.09 -2.59 -15.52
N ASP A 98 8.78 -2.66 -15.30
CA ASP A 98 8.11 -3.76 -14.60
C ASP A 98 8.28 -5.08 -15.35
N ASP A 99 8.09 -5.10 -16.68
CA ASP A 99 8.30 -6.28 -17.52
C ASP A 99 9.71 -6.84 -17.43
N SER A 100 10.72 -5.96 -17.49
CA SER A 100 12.14 -6.36 -17.41
C SER A 100 12.47 -7.08 -16.09
N ARG A 101 11.64 -6.91 -15.06
CA ARG A 101 11.78 -7.49 -13.72
C ARG A 101 10.72 -8.56 -13.41
N ARG A 102 10.07 -9.08 -14.45
CA ARG A 102 9.01 -10.11 -14.38
C ARG A 102 7.68 -9.63 -13.79
N GLY A 103 7.42 -8.34 -13.73
CA GLY A 103 6.15 -7.77 -13.28
C GLY A 103 5.96 -7.56 -11.76
N PRO A 104 6.98 -7.13 -11.00
CA PRO A 104 6.91 -6.95 -9.54
C PRO A 104 5.75 -6.06 -9.07
N ILE A 105 5.54 -4.93 -9.75
CA ILE A 105 4.54 -3.94 -9.40
C ILE A 105 3.14 -4.49 -9.70
N ARG A 106 2.95 -5.09 -10.87
CA ARG A 106 1.66 -5.72 -11.20
C ARG A 106 1.29 -6.83 -10.22
N ARG A 107 2.24 -7.62 -9.72
CA ARG A 107 1.97 -8.64 -8.69
C ARG A 107 1.50 -8.01 -7.37
N LEU A 108 2.14 -6.93 -6.92
CA LEU A 108 1.70 -6.19 -5.74
C LEU A 108 0.28 -5.61 -5.91
N LEU A 109 -0.01 -5.01 -7.06
CA LEU A 109 -1.34 -4.44 -7.33
C LEU A 109 -2.42 -5.52 -7.42
N LYS A 110 -2.11 -6.69 -8.00
CA LYS A 110 -3.01 -7.85 -7.98
C LYS A 110 -3.23 -8.38 -6.56
N ALA A 111 -2.17 -8.49 -5.76
CA ALA A 111 -2.28 -8.89 -4.36
C ALA A 111 -3.11 -7.90 -3.55
N ALA A 112 -3.01 -6.59 -3.82
CA ALA A 112 -3.85 -5.58 -3.20
C ALA A 112 -5.33 -5.80 -3.58
N GLY A 113 -5.62 -6.09 -4.84
CA GLY A 113 -6.98 -6.42 -5.29
C GLY A 113 -7.56 -7.67 -4.61
N LEU A 114 -6.72 -8.69 -4.37
CA LEU A 114 -7.11 -9.88 -3.61
C LEU A 114 -7.37 -9.55 -2.13
N ALA A 115 -6.55 -8.69 -1.52
CA ALA A 115 -6.77 -8.25 -0.14
C ALA A 115 -8.12 -7.53 0.02
N LEU A 116 -8.56 -6.76 -0.98
CA LEU A 116 -9.87 -6.10 -0.99
C LEU A 116 -11.06 -7.06 -1.18
N GLN A 117 -10.84 -8.36 -1.34
CA GLN A 117 -11.94 -9.35 -1.29
C GLN A 117 -12.31 -9.72 0.14
N ASP A 118 -11.41 -9.46 1.09
CA ASP A 118 -11.70 -9.58 2.51
C ASP A 118 -12.65 -8.45 2.91
N PRO A 119 -13.87 -8.72 3.42
CA PRO A 119 -14.86 -7.68 3.69
C PRO A 119 -14.51 -6.84 4.93
N ASP A 120 -13.59 -7.30 5.77
CA ASP A 120 -13.16 -6.61 6.98
C ASP A 120 -12.22 -5.44 6.67
N GLU A 121 -12.11 -4.48 7.59
CA GLU A 121 -11.17 -3.35 7.47
C GLU A 121 -9.70 -3.79 7.30
N ASP A 122 -9.37 -5.01 7.73
CA ASP A 122 -8.06 -5.63 7.49
C ASP A 122 -7.75 -5.75 5.98
N GLY A 123 -8.77 -6.01 5.15
CA GLY A 123 -8.65 -6.07 3.70
C GLY A 123 -8.19 -4.74 3.09
N VAL A 124 -8.86 -3.65 3.46
CA VAL A 124 -8.50 -2.28 3.06
C VAL A 124 -7.09 -1.92 3.53
N GLU A 125 -6.73 -2.23 4.77
CA GLU A 125 -5.42 -1.89 5.33
C GLU A 125 -4.28 -2.67 4.68
N ARG A 126 -4.48 -3.96 4.40
CA ARG A 126 -3.51 -4.79 3.67
C ARG A 126 -3.37 -4.33 2.23
N ALA A 127 -4.46 -3.98 1.57
CA ALA A 127 -4.44 -3.43 0.22
C ALA A 127 -3.66 -2.11 0.17
N ASP A 128 -3.92 -1.19 1.13
CA ASP A 128 -3.21 0.08 1.24
C ASP A 128 -1.70 -0.12 1.41
N LEU A 129 -1.29 -1.06 2.26
CA LEU A 129 0.12 -1.42 2.40
C LEU A 129 0.72 -1.88 1.08
N LEU A 130 0.06 -2.81 0.37
CA LEU A 130 0.58 -3.37 -0.87
C LEU A 130 0.73 -2.31 -1.95
N VAL A 131 -0.19 -1.36 -2.03
CA VAL A 131 -0.08 -0.21 -2.95
C VAL A 131 1.06 0.74 -2.53
N ARG A 132 1.23 1.01 -1.24
CA ARG A 132 2.37 1.79 -0.73
C ARG A 132 3.71 1.10 -1.00
N VAL A 133 3.75 -0.23 -0.88
CA VAL A 133 4.92 -1.04 -1.23
C VAL A 133 5.20 -0.96 -2.72
N ALA A 134 4.17 -0.99 -3.58
CA ALA A 134 4.34 -0.77 -5.02
C ALA A 134 4.92 0.62 -5.32
N ILE A 135 4.34 1.69 -4.75
CA ILE A 135 4.85 3.07 -4.89
C ILE A 135 6.30 3.18 -4.43
N SER A 136 6.65 2.55 -3.30
CA SER A 136 8.02 2.51 -2.78
C SER A 136 8.97 1.72 -3.69
N ALA A 137 8.55 0.58 -4.22
CA ALA A 137 9.33 -0.25 -5.12
C ALA A 137 9.63 0.50 -6.43
N ILE A 138 8.67 1.29 -6.94
CA ILE A 138 8.89 2.16 -8.11
C ILE A 138 9.95 3.22 -7.81
N ARG A 139 9.84 3.90 -6.66
CA ARG A 139 10.76 5.00 -6.29
C ARG A 139 12.19 4.51 -6.01
N SER A 140 12.29 3.37 -5.34
CA SER A 140 13.58 2.80 -4.89
C SER A 140 14.16 1.77 -5.85
N GLN A 141 13.41 1.40 -6.89
CA GLN A 141 13.76 0.34 -7.84
C GLN A 141 14.03 -1.01 -7.13
N SER A 142 13.34 -1.26 -6.02
CA SER A 142 13.55 -2.45 -5.18
C SER A 142 13.03 -3.73 -5.84
N GLU A 143 13.83 -4.80 -5.76
CA GLU A 143 13.61 -6.06 -6.49
C GLU A 143 12.95 -7.18 -5.68
N ASN A 144 12.63 -6.97 -4.39
CA ASN A 144 12.00 -8.02 -3.56
C ASN A 144 10.55 -7.70 -3.10
N PRO A 145 9.60 -7.63 -4.03
CA PRO A 145 8.19 -7.46 -3.72
C PRO A 145 7.54 -8.77 -3.26
N ASP A 146 7.98 -9.92 -3.77
CA ASP A 146 7.39 -11.22 -3.46
C ASP A 146 7.59 -11.57 -1.98
N GLY A 147 8.80 -11.34 -1.44
CA GLY A 147 9.06 -11.50 -0.02
C GLY A 147 8.30 -10.50 0.87
N ARG A 148 7.74 -9.40 0.31
CA ARG A 148 6.83 -8.51 1.05
C ARG A 148 5.39 -9.01 1.01
N ILE A 149 4.94 -9.54 -0.13
CA ILE A 149 3.64 -10.19 -0.28
C ILE A 149 3.56 -11.39 0.68
N GLU A 150 4.57 -12.26 0.66
CA GLU A 150 4.65 -13.44 1.53
C GLU A 150 4.64 -13.06 3.01
N ARG A 151 5.47 -12.09 3.41
CA ARG A 151 5.48 -11.60 4.80
C ARG A 151 4.13 -11.05 5.23
N LEU A 152 3.44 -10.30 4.37
CA LEU A 152 2.10 -9.81 4.67
C LEU A 152 1.09 -10.95 4.76
N ALA A 153 1.16 -11.94 3.86
CA ALA A 153 0.28 -13.09 3.86
C ALA A 153 0.46 -13.97 5.12
N ALA A 154 1.69 -14.03 5.66
CA ALA A 154 2.00 -14.74 6.89
C ALA A 154 1.47 -14.03 8.15
N LEU A 155 1.12 -12.74 8.06
CA LEU A 155 0.53 -12.04 9.20
C LEU A 155 -0.91 -12.51 9.40
N PRO A 156 -1.34 -12.72 10.65
CA PRO A 156 -2.70 -13.13 10.96
C PRO A 156 -3.74 -12.05 10.58
N LYS A 157 -4.90 -12.48 10.10
CA LYS A 157 -6.04 -11.63 9.74
C LYS A 157 -6.97 -11.40 10.93
N GLY A 158 -7.71 -10.28 10.93
CA GLY A 158 -8.79 -10.02 11.89
C GLY A 158 -8.67 -8.72 12.68
N VAL A 159 -9.58 -8.50 13.64
CA VAL A 159 -9.61 -7.31 14.49
C VAL A 159 -8.55 -7.43 15.59
N TRP A 160 -7.43 -6.71 15.41
CA TRP A 160 -6.39 -6.62 16.44
C TRP A 160 -6.77 -5.52 17.44
N ARG A 161 -7.06 -5.91 18.69
CA ARG A 161 -7.29 -4.95 19.77
C ARG A 161 -5.94 -4.40 20.22
N VAL A 162 -5.83 -3.07 20.26
CA VAL A 162 -4.75 -2.39 20.97
C VAL A 162 -5.02 -2.60 22.45
N ASP A 163 -4.45 -3.66 23.00
CA ASP A 163 -4.23 -3.80 24.43
C ASP A 163 -3.14 -2.77 24.82
N LEU A 164 -3.39 -1.97 25.86
CA LEU A 164 -2.42 -1.01 26.41
C LEU A 164 -1.27 -1.70 27.17
N SER A 165 -1.37 -3.00 27.43
CA SER A 165 -0.34 -3.86 28.04
C SER A 165 0.83 -4.14 27.07
N GLY A 166 0.59 -4.08 25.75
CA GLY A 166 1.63 -4.14 24.72
C GLY A 166 2.56 -2.93 24.71
N LEU A 167 2.14 -1.82 25.33
CA LEU A 167 2.97 -0.64 25.57
C LEU A 167 3.98 -0.87 26.71
N MET A 168 3.78 -1.91 27.52
CA MET A 168 4.62 -2.31 28.67
C MET A 168 5.40 -3.62 28.43
N GLY A 169 5.44 -4.13 27.19
CA GLY A 169 6.31 -5.25 26.83
C GLY A 169 5.91 -6.60 27.44
N LEU A 170 4.61 -6.89 27.57
CA LEU A 170 4.14 -8.22 27.95
C LEU A 170 3.13 -8.80 26.95
N ARG A 171 3.67 -9.75 26.18
CA ARG A 171 3.06 -11.01 25.69
C ARG A 171 2.07 -10.97 24.51
N GLU A 172 2.29 -11.95 23.61
CA GLU A 172 1.39 -12.39 22.56
C GLU A 172 0.10 -12.96 23.17
N ASP A 173 -1.06 -12.46 22.74
CA ASP A 173 -2.31 -13.21 22.89
C ASP A 173 -2.63 -13.95 21.59
N PRO A 174 -2.94 -15.25 21.65
CA PRO A 174 -3.30 -16.04 20.48
C PRO A 174 -4.66 -15.60 19.91
N PRO A 175 -4.94 -15.86 18.61
CA PRO A 175 -6.20 -15.48 17.99
C PRO A 175 -7.38 -16.13 18.71
N VAL A 176 -8.36 -15.31 19.09
CA VAL A 176 -9.67 -15.77 19.59
C VAL A 176 -10.34 -16.60 18.49
N ARG A 177 -10.33 -17.93 18.64
CA ARG A 177 -11.20 -18.81 17.86
C ARG A 177 -12.65 -18.47 18.21
N LYS A 178 -13.42 -17.96 17.24
CA LYS A 178 -14.88 -18.02 17.34
C LYS A 178 -15.27 -19.49 17.24
N VAL A 179 -15.90 -20.00 18.29
CA VAL A 179 -16.66 -21.27 18.29
C VAL A 179 -18.06 -20.97 17.79
#